data_AF-A0A3C0CV75-F1
#
_entry.id   AF-A0A3C0CV75-F1
#
_cell.length_a   1.000
_cell.length_b   1.000
_cell.length_c   1.000
_cell.angle_alpha   90.00
_cell.angle_beta   90.00
_cell.angle_gamma   90.00
#
_symmetry.space_group_name_H-M   'P 1'
#
loop_
_entity.id
_entity.type
_entity.pdbx_description
1 polymer ?
#
loop_
_entity_poly.entity_id
_entity_poly.type
_entity_poly.pdbx_seq_one_letter_code
_entity_poly.pdbx_strand_id
1 'polypeptide(L)'
;QHIKDLCKVGQELLVQVVKAPRGTKGARVSTRISLPGRYLVLMPDAENIGVSRKVEDRAERDRLKKIAEKVKIPGFGVIVRTEAEGKSDRDIKGDMDFLLRMWRQIQEQAKTSSAPALVHQDLSLIYRTIRDVFGSGIQKMFIDSKKDYDKALDLVKLLSPRQKSRVNLYTGPEPIFEHFSIENEIDRLLKRKVWLKSGGHITIDQTEALTTIDVNTGKFIGSTSLSDTILRTNQEAAGEIARQLRLRDIGGIIIIDFIDMASARDRNSVVNALDKALKKDRTRTKISNISPLGLIEMTRKRTGATISEIVNEACPYCQGLGQILSPASVSIQAERELRRLAAEVDDEAFLVTVHPEVAAYLIGGGGQTVDEIEKNIRRAVYIRANSNIHIEKYEIIPGDLQEIERQMLPYKRQQIIECDVVRTPFNVLPRSAAWADGYMIDLVNGGKYIGKRVKARITKVGRSIAEGVVIGPVKASRQSRFGEIEP
;
A
#
# COMPACT_ATOMS: atom_id res chain seq x y z
N GLN A 1 -6.22 -21.87 -36.89
CA GLN A 1 -7.13 -20.86 -37.47
C GLN A 1 -6.50 -19.50 -37.25
N HIS A 2 -6.35 -18.69 -38.31
CA HIS A 2 -5.82 -17.34 -38.17
C HIS A 2 -6.95 -16.37 -37.80
N ILE A 3 -6.66 -15.34 -37.00
CA ILE A 3 -7.67 -14.37 -36.57
C ILE A 3 -8.32 -13.63 -37.75
N LYS A 4 -7.58 -13.46 -38.85
CA LYS A 4 -8.03 -12.85 -40.10
C LYS A 4 -9.21 -13.60 -40.75
N ASP A 5 -9.35 -14.89 -40.44
CA ASP A 5 -10.42 -15.74 -40.97
C ASP A 5 -11.66 -15.73 -40.07
N LEU A 6 -11.54 -15.20 -38.84
CA LEU A 6 -12.55 -15.29 -37.78
C LEU A 6 -13.25 -13.95 -37.48
N CYS A 7 -12.59 -12.81 -37.74
CA CYS A 7 -13.18 -11.50 -37.48
C CYS A 7 -12.74 -10.42 -38.48
N LYS A 8 -13.61 -9.42 -38.70
CA LYS A 8 -13.36 -8.26 -39.56
C LYS A 8 -13.27 -6.96 -38.75
N VAL A 9 -12.53 -5.98 -39.27
CA VAL A 9 -12.49 -4.62 -38.68
C VAL A 9 -13.90 -4.02 -38.77
N GLY A 10 -14.39 -3.45 -37.66
CA GLY A 10 -15.75 -2.91 -37.55
C GLY A 10 -16.83 -3.94 -37.23
N GLN A 11 -16.48 -5.23 -37.09
CA GLN A 11 -17.44 -6.25 -36.65
C GLN A 11 -17.83 -6.04 -35.18
N GLU A 12 -19.13 -5.93 -34.93
CA GLU A 12 -19.67 -5.87 -33.57
C GLU A 12 -19.69 -7.26 -32.94
N LEU A 13 -19.18 -7.35 -31.71
CA LEU A 13 -19.09 -8.60 -30.95
C LEU A 13 -19.56 -8.36 -29.52
N LEU A 14 -20.42 -9.25 -29.02
CA LEU A 14 -20.70 -9.31 -27.59
C LEU A 14 -19.48 -9.91 -26.88
N VAL A 15 -18.89 -9.16 -25.96
CA VAL A 15 -17.70 -9.57 -25.23
C VAL A 15 -17.87 -9.38 -23.72
N GLN A 16 -17.31 -10.30 -22.94
CA GLN A 16 -17.23 -10.21 -21.48
C GLN A 16 -15.79 -9.85 -21.06
N VAL A 17 -15.64 -8.90 -20.16
CA VAL A 17 -14.35 -8.59 -19.52
C VAL A 17 -13.96 -9.74 -18.59
N VAL A 18 -12.86 -10.42 -18.93
CA VAL A 18 -12.30 -11.54 -18.13
C VAL A 18 -11.20 -11.05 -17.19
N LYS A 19 -10.48 -9.99 -17.57
CA LYS A 19 -9.52 -9.30 -16.72
C LYS A 19 -9.65 -7.79 -16.91
N ALA A 20 -9.72 -7.06 -15.80
CA ALA A 20 -9.66 -5.61 -15.78
C ALA A 20 -8.36 -5.09 -16.43
N PRO A 21 -8.36 -3.86 -16.98
CA PRO A 21 -7.14 -3.23 -17.46
C PRO A 21 -6.13 -3.06 -16.31
N ARG A 22 -4.84 -3.08 -16.63
CA ARG A 22 -3.78 -2.90 -15.62
C ARG A 22 -2.56 -2.24 -16.23
N GLY A 23 -2.12 -1.13 -15.62
CA GLY A 23 -1.04 -0.30 -16.16
C GLY A 23 -1.39 0.14 -17.58
N THR A 24 -0.49 -0.10 -18.52
CA THR A 24 -0.69 0.20 -19.95
C THR A 24 -1.45 -0.89 -20.72
N LYS A 25 -1.76 -2.04 -20.09
CA LYS A 25 -2.46 -3.15 -20.76
C LYS A 25 -3.98 -2.96 -20.65
N GLY A 26 -4.64 -2.89 -21.80
CA GLY A 26 -6.10 -2.87 -21.88
C GLY A 26 -6.77 -4.12 -21.29
N ALA A 27 -8.09 -4.06 -21.14
CA ALA A 27 -8.88 -5.17 -20.62
C ALA A 27 -8.76 -6.41 -21.50
N ARG A 28 -8.68 -7.60 -20.88
CA ARG A 28 -8.80 -8.85 -21.62
C ARG A 28 -10.26 -9.24 -21.70
N VAL A 29 -10.74 -9.44 -22.92
CA VAL A 29 -12.14 -9.82 -23.19
C VAL A 29 -12.25 -11.23 -23.80
N SER A 30 -13.44 -11.81 -23.72
CA SER A 30 -13.80 -13.11 -24.30
C SER A 30 -15.21 -13.04 -24.88
N THR A 31 -15.43 -13.66 -26.04
CA THR A 31 -16.77 -13.87 -26.62
C THR A 31 -17.50 -15.05 -25.96
N ARG A 32 -16.78 -15.94 -25.28
CA ARG A 32 -17.38 -17.01 -24.48
C ARG A 32 -17.91 -16.42 -23.18
N ILE A 33 -19.22 -16.17 -23.13
CA ILE A 33 -19.88 -15.56 -21.98
C ILE A 33 -20.05 -16.60 -20.86
N SER A 34 -19.89 -16.16 -19.62
CA SER A 34 -20.16 -16.95 -18.43
C SER A 34 -20.95 -16.14 -17.41
N LEU A 35 -22.04 -16.71 -16.90
CA LEU A 35 -22.93 -16.05 -15.95
C LEU A 35 -22.88 -16.77 -14.60
N PRO A 36 -22.09 -16.24 -13.64
CA PRO A 36 -21.98 -16.84 -12.31
C PRO A 36 -23.22 -16.55 -11.46
N GLY A 37 -23.95 -17.61 -11.15
CA GLY A 37 -24.99 -17.67 -10.13
C GLY A 37 -24.41 -18.08 -8.79
N ARG A 38 -25.27 -18.35 -7.81
CA ARG A 38 -24.84 -18.71 -6.46
C ARG A 38 -24.33 -20.14 -6.39
N TYR A 39 -25.02 -21.07 -7.05
CA TYR A 39 -24.74 -22.49 -7.04
C TYR A 39 -24.22 -22.98 -8.40
N LEU A 40 -24.58 -22.29 -9.48
CA LEU A 40 -24.23 -22.65 -10.84
C LEU A 40 -23.46 -21.53 -11.54
N VAL A 41 -22.71 -21.88 -12.57
CA VAL A 41 -22.25 -20.96 -13.61
C VAL A 41 -22.85 -21.41 -14.93
N LEU A 42 -23.65 -20.55 -15.55
CA LEU A 42 -24.25 -20.81 -16.86
C LEU A 42 -23.25 -20.41 -17.95
N MET A 43 -23.07 -21.29 -18.93
CA MET A 43 -22.21 -21.11 -20.09
C MET A 43 -23.09 -21.23 -21.35
N PRO A 44 -23.54 -20.12 -21.96
CA PRO A 44 -24.45 -20.15 -23.11
C PRO A 44 -23.89 -20.86 -24.34
N ASP A 45 -22.58 -20.81 -24.57
CA ASP A 45 -21.93 -21.37 -25.77
C ASP A 45 -21.26 -22.73 -25.52
N ALA A 46 -21.79 -23.52 -24.58
CA ALA A 46 -21.23 -24.82 -24.20
C ALA A 46 -22.36 -25.81 -23.89
N GLU A 47 -22.03 -27.10 -23.76
CA GLU A 47 -23.01 -28.13 -23.36
C GLU A 47 -22.51 -29.05 -22.24
N ASN A 48 -21.30 -28.85 -21.76
CA ASN A 48 -20.72 -29.71 -20.74
C ASN A 48 -21.28 -29.40 -19.34
N ILE A 49 -21.39 -30.44 -18.52
CA ILE A 49 -21.65 -30.33 -17.08
C ILE A 49 -20.34 -30.52 -16.34
N GLY A 50 -19.96 -29.54 -15.53
CA GLY A 50 -18.82 -29.60 -14.63
C GLY A 50 -19.25 -29.53 -13.16
N VAL A 51 -18.48 -30.12 -12.27
CA VAL A 51 -18.59 -29.89 -10.82
C VAL A 51 -17.24 -29.37 -10.32
N SER A 52 -17.28 -28.34 -9.45
CA SER A 52 -16.11 -27.72 -8.84
C SER A 52 -15.14 -28.76 -8.27
N ARG A 53 -13.85 -28.58 -8.54
CA ARG A 53 -12.79 -29.46 -8.02
C ARG A 53 -12.61 -29.36 -6.51
N LYS A 54 -13.18 -28.34 -5.87
CA LYS A 54 -13.14 -28.17 -4.40
C LYS A 54 -14.19 -29.03 -3.67
N VAL A 55 -15.13 -29.64 -4.39
CA VAL A 55 -16.02 -30.67 -3.84
C VAL A 55 -15.22 -31.97 -3.77
N GLU A 56 -14.61 -32.24 -2.60
CA GLU A 56 -13.73 -33.40 -2.39
C GLU A 56 -14.53 -34.70 -2.21
N ASP A 57 -15.72 -34.63 -1.60
CA ASP A 57 -16.57 -35.82 -1.41
C ASP A 57 -17.14 -36.32 -2.75
N ARG A 58 -16.82 -37.57 -3.07
CA ARG A 58 -17.23 -38.22 -4.31
C ARG A 58 -18.73 -38.44 -4.36
N ALA A 59 -19.35 -38.83 -3.24
CA ALA A 59 -20.79 -39.09 -3.21
C ALA A 59 -21.59 -37.81 -3.47
N GLU A 60 -21.20 -36.72 -2.82
CA GLU A 60 -21.80 -35.41 -3.04
C GLU A 60 -21.56 -34.90 -4.47
N ARG A 61 -20.36 -35.09 -5.01
CA ARG A 61 -20.05 -34.71 -6.39
C ARG A 61 -20.94 -35.42 -7.41
N ASP A 62 -21.17 -36.72 -7.24
CA ASP A 62 -22.06 -37.50 -8.10
C ASP A 62 -23.53 -37.10 -7.92
N ARG A 63 -23.96 -36.80 -6.69
CA ARG A 63 -25.30 -36.28 -6.41
C ARG A 63 -25.56 -34.95 -7.12
N LEU A 64 -24.63 -34.00 -6.97
CA LEU A 64 -24.70 -32.68 -7.60
C LEU A 64 -24.68 -32.76 -9.13
N LYS A 65 -23.88 -33.67 -9.69
CA LYS A 65 -23.86 -33.91 -11.14
C LYS A 65 -25.22 -34.40 -11.65
N LYS A 66 -25.85 -35.36 -10.97
CA LYS A 66 -27.20 -35.85 -11.32
C LYS A 66 -28.26 -34.76 -11.22
N ILE A 67 -28.17 -33.87 -10.23
CA ILE A 67 -29.08 -32.72 -10.13
C ILE A 67 -28.86 -31.76 -11.30
N ALA A 68 -27.60 -31.42 -11.61
CA ALA A 68 -27.28 -30.56 -12.73
C ALA A 68 -27.76 -31.15 -14.07
N GLU A 69 -27.68 -32.47 -14.27
CA GLU A 69 -28.23 -33.16 -15.44
C GLU A 69 -29.75 -33.00 -15.57
N LYS A 70 -30.49 -33.02 -14.45
CA LYS A 70 -31.95 -32.81 -14.44
C LYS A 70 -32.36 -31.36 -14.71
N VAL A 71 -31.58 -30.42 -14.23
CA VAL A 71 -31.90 -28.97 -14.27
C VAL A 71 -31.36 -28.30 -15.55
N LYS A 72 -30.33 -28.86 -16.19
CA LYS A 72 -29.72 -28.32 -17.41
C LYS A 72 -30.72 -28.26 -18.56
N ILE A 73 -30.68 -27.15 -19.30
CA ILE A 73 -31.41 -26.97 -20.57
C ILE A 73 -30.49 -27.34 -21.75
N PRO A 74 -31.00 -28.04 -22.79
CA PRO A 74 -30.26 -28.28 -24.03
C PRO A 74 -29.66 -26.99 -24.63
N GLY A 75 -28.44 -27.08 -25.18
CA GLY A 75 -27.71 -25.93 -25.72
C GLY A 75 -26.98 -25.05 -24.69
N PHE A 76 -27.10 -25.34 -23.38
CA PHE A 76 -26.41 -24.59 -22.32
C PHE A 76 -25.48 -25.46 -21.50
N GLY A 77 -24.30 -24.96 -21.17
CA GLY A 77 -23.31 -25.60 -20.30
C GLY A 77 -23.48 -25.11 -18.87
N VAL A 78 -23.12 -25.96 -17.91
CA VAL A 78 -23.32 -25.64 -16.49
C VAL A 78 -22.14 -26.12 -15.66
N ILE A 79 -21.62 -25.26 -14.78
CA ILE A 79 -20.62 -25.64 -13.78
C ILE A 79 -21.23 -25.49 -12.39
N VAL A 80 -21.30 -26.59 -11.64
CA VAL A 80 -21.74 -26.60 -10.24
C VAL A 80 -20.62 -26.09 -9.34
N ARG A 81 -20.92 -25.07 -8.55
CA ARG A 81 -20.00 -24.40 -7.61
C ARG A 81 -19.96 -25.13 -6.27
N THR A 82 -18.94 -24.85 -5.47
CA THR A 82 -18.76 -25.45 -4.13
C THR A 82 -19.89 -25.05 -3.17
N GLU A 83 -20.48 -23.86 -3.35
CA GLU A 83 -21.62 -23.40 -2.54
C GLU A 83 -22.90 -24.22 -2.74
N ALA A 84 -22.93 -25.10 -3.75
CA ALA A 84 -24.03 -26.02 -4.02
C ALA A 84 -24.02 -27.26 -3.11
N GLU A 85 -22.94 -27.52 -2.37
CA GLU A 85 -22.85 -28.66 -1.46
C GLU A 85 -24.01 -28.68 -0.44
N GLY A 86 -24.65 -29.85 -0.32
CA GLY A 86 -25.82 -30.08 0.53
C GLY A 86 -27.09 -29.35 0.09
N LYS A 87 -27.10 -28.68 -1.07
CA LYS A 87 -28.30 -27.98 -1.57
C LYS A 87 -29.27 -28.91 -2.27
N SER A 88 -30.55 -28.53 -2.20
CA SER A 88 -31.64 -29.30 -2.80
C SER A 88 -31.74 -29.03 -4.31
N ASP A 89 -32.39 -29.97 -5.03
CA ASP A 89 -32.71 -29.82 -6.45
C ASP A 89 -33.49 -28.52 -6.73
N ARG A 90 -34.42 -28.16 -5.83
CA ARG A 90 -35.20 -26.92 -5.91
C ARG A 90 -34.32 -25.66 -5.85
N ASP A 91 -33.31 -25.65 -4.97
CA ASP A 91 -32.41 -24.49 -4.83
C ASP A 91 -31.56 -24.32 -6.09
N ILE A 92 -31.04 -25.43 -6.63
CA ILE A 92 -30.20 -25.45 -7.85
C ILE A 92 -31.04 -25.04 -9.07
N LYS A 93 -32.29 -25.52 -9.17
CA LYS A 93 -33.23 -25.11 -10.21
C LYS A 93 -33.57 -23.62 -10.15
N GLY A 94 -33.81 -23.08 -8.95
CA GLY A 94 -34.06 -21.66 -8.79
C GLY A 94 -32.91 -20.77 -9.28
N ASP A 95 -31.66 -21.18 -9.02
CA ASP A 95 -30.46 -20.48 -9.51
C ASP A 95 -30.34 -20.60 -11.04
N MET A 96 -30.64 -21.76 -11.63
CA MET A 96 -30.71 -21.92 -13.09
C MET A 96 -31.74 -20.98 -13.73
N ASP A 97 -32.96 -20.95 -13.21
CA ASP A 97 -34.03 -20.10 -13.74
C ASP A 97 -33.66 -18.62 -13.66
N PHE A 98 -32.96 -18.21 -12.59
CA PHE A 98 -32.41 -16.87 -12.47
C PHE A 98 -31.37 -16.56 -13.55
N LEU A 99 -30.40 -17.46 -13.76
CA LEU A 99 -29.36 -17.28 -14.77
C LEU A 99 -29.93 -17.21 -16.20
N LEU A 100 -30.95 -18.00 -16.49
CA LEU A 100 -31.63 -17.97 -17.79
C LEU A 100 -32.40 -16.67 -18.04
N ARG A 101 -33.08 -16.14 -17.02
CA ARG A 101 -33.74 -14.83 -17.13
C ARG A 101 -32.72 -13.73 -17.40
N MET A 102 -31.61 -13.73 -16.67
CA MET A 102 -30.53 -12.78 -16.88
C MET A 102 -29.93 -12.92 -18.29
N TRP A 103 -29.71 -14.14 -18.78
CA TRP A 103 -29.20 -14.34 -20.14
C TRP A 103 -30.15 -13.77 -21.21
N ARG A 104 -31.45 -14.00 -21.08
CA ARG A 104 -32.45 -13.42 -22.01
C ARG A 104 -32.39 -11.90 -22.04
N GLN A 105 -32.32 -11.26 -20.86
CA GLN A 105 -32.18 -9.80 -20.76
C GLN A 105 -30.89 -9.30 -21.44
N ILE A 106 -29.77 -10.00 -21.26
CA ILE A 106 -28.49 -9.68 -21.92
C ILE A 106 -28.64 -9.78 -23.44
N GLN A 107 -29.28 -10.84 -23.94
CA GLN A 107 -29.50 -11.02 -25.38
C GLN A 107 -30.42 -9.95 -25.97
N GLU A 108 -31.48 -9.56 -25.26
CA GLU A 108 -32.38 -8.48 -25.68
C GLU A 108 -31.64 -7.15 -25.74
N GLN A 109 -30.92 -6.78 -24.66
CA GLN A 109 -30.16 -5.54 -24.60
C GLN A 109 -29.05 -5.49 -25.65
N ALA A 110 -28.38 -6.61 -25.93
CA ALA A 110 -27.35 -6.70 -26.96
C ALA A 110 -27.91 -6.45 -28.37
N LYS A 111 -29.16 -6.85 -28.65
CA LYS A 111 -29.80 -6.64 -29.95
C LYS A 111 -30.23 -5.19 -30.17
N THR A 112 -30.59 -4.48 -29.11
CA THR A 112 -31.12 -3.10 -29.18
C THR A 112 -30.05 -2.04 -29.01
N SER A 113 -28.83 -2.40 -28.59
CA SER A 113 -27.74 -1.45 -28.35
C SER A 113 -26.79 -1.38 -29.54
N SER A 114 -26.40 -0.17 -29.96
CA SER A 114 -25.36 0.03 -30.98
C SER A 114 -23.97 0.09 -30.34
N ALA A 115 -22.97 -0.60 -30.92
CA ALA A 115 -21.63 -0.62 -30.32
C ALA A 115 -20.88 0.72 -30.50
N PRO A 116 -20.00 1.11 -29.56
CA PRO A 116 -19.70 0.47 -28.28
C PRO A 116 -20.73 0.81 -27.20
N ALA A 117 -21.31 -0.22 -26.55
CA ALA A 117 -22.29 -0.04 -25.48
C ALA A 117 -22.10 -1.06 -24.35
N LEU A 118 -22.40 -0.63 -23.12
CA LEU A 118 -22.48 -1.52 -21.96
C LEU A 118 -23.80 -2.28 -21.99
N VAL A 119 -23.76 -3.55 -22.38
CA VAL A 119 -24.93 -4.43 -22.44
C VAL A 119 -25.35 -4.91 -21.05
N HIS A 120 -24.38 -5.27 -20.22
CA HIS A 120 -24.60 -5.78 -18.88
C HIS A 120 -23.46 -5.37 -17.97
N GLN A 121 -23.81 -4.66 -16.91
CA GLN A 121 -22.89 -4.41 -15.82
C GLN A 121 -22.97 -5.58 -14.85
N ASP A 122 -21.83 -6.23 -14.58
CA ASP A 122 -21.78 -7.24 -13.51
C ASP A 122 -22.33 -6.63 -12.22
N LEU A 123 -23.06 -7.46 -11.47
CA LEU A 123 -23.97 -6.98 -10.46
C LEU A 123 -23.20 -6.27 -9.32
N SER A 124 -23.87 -5.31 -8.67
CA SER A 124 -23.31 -4.47 -7.60
C SER A 124 -22.50 -5.26 -6.55
N LEU A 125 -21.59 -4.59 -5.83
CA LEU A 125 -20.82 -5.21 -4.74
C LEU A 125 -21.71 -6.04 -3.80
N ILE A 126 -22.91 -5.54 -3.48
CA ILE A 126 -23.92 -6.23 -2.66
C ILE A 126 -24.27 -7.59 -3.23
N TYR A 127 -24.56 -7.68 -4.53
CA TYR A 127 -24.87 -8.95 -5.18
C TYR A 127 -23.68 -9.90 -5.13
N ARG A 128 -22.47 -9.43 -5.47
CA ARG A 128 -21.25 -10.26 -5.43
C ARG A 128 -21.02 -10.81 -4.02
N THR A 129 -21.21 -9.97 -3.00
CA THR A 129 -21.14 -10.39 -1.59
C THR A 129 -22.21 -11.42 -1.24
N ILE A 130 -23.47 -11.26 -1.68
CA ILE A 130 -24.54 -12.23 -1.42
C ILE A 130 -24.30 -13.56 -2.14
N ARG A 131 -23.86 -13.50 -3.40
CA ARG A 131 -23.60 -14.66 -4.25
C ARG A 131 -22.40 -15.46 -3.75
N ASP A 132 -21.29 -14.77 -3.52
CA ASP A 132 -20.00 -15.43 -3.27
C ASP A 132 -19.71 -15.56 -1.78
N VAL A 133 -20.10 -14.59 -0.93
CA VAL A 133 -19.72 -14.54 0.50
C VAL A 133 -20.80 -15.04 1.45
N PHE A 134 -22.06 -14.68 1.21
CA PHE A 134 -23.16 -14.88 2.16
C PHE A 134 -23.67 -16.32 2.18
N GLY A 135 -22.87 -17.24 2.72
CA GLY A 135 -23.17 -18.67 2.85
C GLY A 135 -23.86 -19.06 4.16
N SER A 136 -24.01 -20.38 4.39
CA SER A 136 -24.54 -20.93 5.64
C SER A 136 -23.69 -20.57 6.87
N GLY A 137 -22.37 -20.46 6.72
CA GLY A 137 -21.46 -20.13 7.83
C GLY A 137 -21.47 -18.68 8.32
N ILE A 138 -22.18 -17.78 7.64
CA ILE A 138 -22.39 -16.41 8.11
C ILE A 138 -23.61 -16.40 9.04
N GLN A 139 -23.60 -15.62 10.12
CA GLN A 139 -24.76 -15.53 11.03
C GLN A 139 -25.62 -14.31 10.72
N LYS A 140 -24.99 -13.14 10.58
CA LYS A 140 -25.65 -11.87 10.25
C LYS A 140 -24.89 -11.14 9.15
N MET A 141 -25.61 -10.42 8.30
CA MET A 141 -25.09 -9.41 7.38
C MET A 141 -25.66 -8.07 7.82
N PHE A 142 -24.80 -7.13 8.16
CA PHE A 142 -25.18 -5.76 8.52
C PHE A 142 -24.91 -4.82 7.34
N ILE A 143 -25.86 -3.93 7.07
CA ILE A 143 -25.77 -2.88 6.05
C ILE A 143 -26.25 -1.60 6.70
N ASP A 144 -25.51 -0.51 6.59
CA ASP A 144 -25.83 0.80 7.18
C ASP A 144 -26.59 1.75 6.23
N SER A 145 -26.55 1.49 4.92
CA SER A 145 -27.35 2.17 3.91
C SER A 145 -28.73 1.54 3.74
N LYS A 146 -29.81 2.29 4.01
CA LYS A 146 -31.19 1.81 3.83
C LYS A 146 -31.48 1.37 2.39
N LYS A 147 -31.03 2.15 1.41
CA LYS A 147 -31.19 1.86 -0.03
C LYS A 147 -30.53 0.52 -0.40
N ASP A 148 -29.36 0.26 0.14
CA ASP A 148 -28.60 -0.96 -0.17
C ASP A 148 -29.08 -2.17 0.62
N TYR A 149 -29.59 -1.95 1.83
CA TYR A 149 -30.29 -2.96 2.62
C TYR A 149 -31.53 -3.49 1.87
N ASP A 150 -32.38 -2.61 1.33
CA ASP A 150 -33.59 -3.02 0.61
C ASP A 150 -33.25 -3.83 -0.65
N LYS A 151 -32.23 -3.38 -1.41
CA LYS A 151 -31.69 -4.14 -2.56
C LYS A 151 -31.14 -5.51 -2.14
N ALA A 152 -30.37 -5.57 -1.07
CA ALA A 152 -29.82 -6.82 -0.55
C ALA A 152 -30.94 -7.78 -0.15
N LEU A 153 -31.98 -7.28 0.49
CA LEU A 153 -33.14 -8.06 0.92
C LEU A 153 -33.86 -8.67 -0.28
N ASP A 154 -34.08 -7.91 -1.35
CA ASP A 154 -34.72 -8.40 -2.57
C ASP A 154 -33.88 -9.46 -3.29
N LEU A 155 -32.56 -9.28 -3.33
CA LEU A 155 -31.64 -10.28 -3.87
C LEU A 155 -31.63 -11.57 -3.03
N VAL A 156 -31.64 -11.48 -1.70
CA VAL A 156 -31.69 -12.66 -0.82
C VAL A 156 -33.04 -13.37 -0.93
N LYS A 157 -34.15 -12.65 -1.08
CA LYS A 157 -35.47 -13.27 -1.34
C LYS A 157 -35.44 -14.11 -2.62
N LEU A 158 -34.74 -13.65 -3.65
CA LEU A 158 -34.66 -14.34 -4.94
C LEU A 158 -33.71 -15.55 -4.90
N LEU A 159 -32.53 -15.39 -4.30
CA LEU A 159 -31.45 -16.40 -4.36
C LEU A 159 -31.45 -17.37 -3.17
N SER A 160 -31.88 -16.95 -1.99
CA SER A 160 -31.79 -17.74 -0.76
C SER A 160 -32.82 -17.28 0.29
N PRO A 161 -34.13 -17.53 0.06
CA PRO A 161 -35.21 -17.02 0.92
C PRO A 161 -35.05 -17.37 2.41
N ARG A 162 -34.52 -18.57 2.71
CA ARG A 162 -34.27 -19.04 4.08
C ARG A 162 -33.26 -18.20 4.87
N GLN A 163 -32.44 -17.39 4.19
CA GLN A 163 -31.42 -16.55 4.81
C GLN A 163 -31.86 -15.09 4.98
N LYS A 164 -33.10 -14.75 4.60
CA LYS A 164 -33.64 -13.38 4.65
C LYS A 164 -33.52 -12.76 6.04
N SER A 165 -33.84 -13.50 7.10
CA SER A 165 -33.80 -13.04 8.50
C SER A 165 -32.40 -12.66 9.00
N ARG A 166 -31.35 -13.02 8.26
CA ARG A 166 -29.97 -12.74 8.62
C ARG A 166 -29.46 -11.42 8.05
N VAL A 167 -30.22 -10.76 7.17
CA VAL A 167 -29.89 -9.43 6.64
C VAL A 167 -30.49 -8.38 7.58
N ASN A 168 -29.63 -7.54 8.17
CA ASN A 168 -29.99 -6.56 9.18
C ASN A 168 -29.57 -5.17 8.73
N LEU A 169 -30.43 -4.19 8.94
CA LEU A 169 -30.09 -2.79 8.79
C LEU A 169 -29.39 -2.34 10.08
N TYR A 170 -28.20 -1.79 9.97
CA TYR A 170 -27.50 -1.16 11.07
C TYR A 170 -27.99 0.28 11.21
N THR A 171 -28.51 0.64 12.38
CA THR A 171 -29.05 1.98 12.68
C THR A 171 -28.42 2.59 13.93
N GLY A 172 -27.27 2.07 14.35
CA GLY A 172 -26.54 2.62 15.49
C GLY A 172 -25.96 4.01 15.17
N PRO A 173 -25.72 4.84 16.21
CA PRO A 173 -25.15 6.18 16.02
C PRO A 173 -23.66 6.16 15.64
N GLU A 174 -22.95 5.09 16.02
CA GLU A 174 -21.54 4.88 15.71
C GLU A 174 -21.37 4.32 14.28
N PRO A 175 -20.35 4.72 13.51
CA PRO A 175 -20.10 4.12 12.20
C PRO A 175 -19.95 2.59 12.28
N ILE A 176 -20.54 1.87 11.30
CA ILE A 176 -20.64 0.40 11.34
C ILE A 176 -19.28 -0.30 11.50
N PHE A 177 -18.21 0.22 10.89
CA PHE A 177 -16.89 -0.39 11.00
C PHE A 177 -16.24 -0.15 12.36
N GLU A 178 -16.42 1.02 12.96
CA GLU A 178 -15.94 1.32 14.31
C GLU A 178 -16.64 0.41 15.34
N HIS A 179 -17.97 0.30 15.21
CA HIS A 179 -18.80 -0.54 16.08
C HIS A 179 -18.35 -2.02 16.12
N PHE A 180 -17.89 -2.55 14.98
CA PHE A 180 -17.36 -3.92 14.89
C PHE A 180 -15.83 -3.99 14.96
N SER A 181 -15.16 -2.87 15.28
CA SER A 181 -13.69 -2.74 15.36
C SER A 181 -12.96 -3.17 14.08
N ILE A 182 -13.59 -2.98 12.92
CA ILE A 182 -13.04 -3.31 11.59
C ILE A 182 -12.02 -2.26 11.16
N GLU A 183 -12.17 -0.99 11.54
CA GLU A 183 -11.19 0.06 11.18
C GLU A 183 -9.80 -0.26 11.72
N ASN A 184 -9.71 -0.70 12.98
CA ASN A 184 -8.47 -1.17 13.58
C ASN A 184 -7.82 -2.33 12.81
N GLU A 185 -8.63 -3.21 12.20
CA GLU A 185 -8.11 -4.28 11.35
C GLU A 185 -7.65 -3.75 9.99
N ILE A 186 -8.36 -2.79 9.38
CA ILE A 186 -7.95 -2.14 8.13
C ILE A 186 -6.59 -1.46 8.30
N ASP A 187 -6.41 -0.68 9.36
CA ASP A 187 -5.12 -0.04 9.67
C ASP A 187 -4.00 -1.07 9.84
N ARG A 188 -4.29 -2.22 10.45
CA ARG A 188 -3.33 -3.33 10.57
C ARG A 188 -3.00 -3.96 9.21
N LEU A 189 -3.94 -3.99 8.26
CA LEU A 189 -3.70 -4.50 6.90
C LEU A 189 -2.80 -3.58 6.07
N LEU A 190 -2.66 -2.30 6.42
CA LEU A 190 -1.75 -1.38 5.74
C LEU A 190 -0.33 -1.41 6.29
N LYS A 191 -0.14 -1.94 7.50
CA LYS A 191 1.18 -2.05 8.11
C LYS A 191 2.04 -3.09 7.38
N ARG A 192 3.31 -2.76 7.18
CA ARG A 192 4.35 -3.68 6.69
C ARG A 192 4.55 -4.88 7.63
N LYS A 193 4.48 -4.64 8.94
CA LYS A 193 4.71 -5.63 10.01
C LYS A 193 3.40 -6.08 10.64
N VAL A 194 3.19 -7.39 10.77
CA VAL A 194 2.01 -8.01 11.40
C VAL A 194 2.46 -8.90 12.55
N TRP A 195 1.99 -8.59 13.76
CA TRP A 195 2.35 -9.35 14.97
C TRP A 195 1.54 -10.64 15.07
N LEU A 196 2.23 -11.70 15.49
CA LEU A 196 1.66 -13.00 15.85
C LEU A 196 1.32 -13.03 17.34
N LYS A 197 0.35 -13.85 17.73
CA LYS A 197 -0.06 -14.03 19.14
C LYS A 197 1.06 -14.59 20.00
N SER A 198 1.98 -15.36 19.41
CA SER A 198 3.20 -15.83 20.08
C SER A 198 4.24 -14.75 20.36
N GLY A 199 4.06 -13.50 19.88
CA GLY A 199 5.05 -12.42 20.03
C GLY A 199 6.07 -12.34 18.90
N GLY A 200 6.06 -13.31 17.98
CA GLY A 200 6.71 -13.21 16.68
C GLY A 200 5.99 -12.22 15.76
N HIS A 201 6.51 -12.04 14.56
CA HIS A 201 5.86 -11.22 13.53
C HIS A 201 6.20 -11.69 12.13
N ILE A 202 5.33 -11.35 11.19
CA ILE A 202 5.61 -11.43 9.76
C ILE A 202 5.80 -10.03 9.17
N THR A 203 6.68 -9.94 8.19
CA THR A 203 6.94 -8.72 7.43
C THR A 203 6.56 -8.98 5.98
N ILE A 204 5.74 -8.11 5.39
CA ILE A 204 5.22 -8.29 4.02
C ILE A 204 5.74 -7.15 3.14
N ASP A 205 6.53 -7.49 2.13
CA ASP A 205 7.07 -6.54 1.15
C ASP A 205 6.55 -6.87 -0.25
N GLN A 206 5.95 -5.88 -0.90
CA GLN A 206 5.45 -5.99 -2.26
C GLN A 206 6.40 -5.27 -3.21
N THR A 207 6.99 -6.03 -4.13
CA THR A 207 7.75 -5.48 -5.26
C THR A 207 6.90 -5.49 -6.52
N GLU A 208 7.43 -4.97 -7.62
CA GLU A 208 6.75 -4.99 -8.92
C GLU A 208 6.41 -6.42 -9.39
N ALA A 209 7.36 -7.35 -9.23
CA ALA A 209 7.26 -8.70 -9.77
C ALA A 209 6.64 -9.70 -8.79
N LEU A 210 7.02 -9.62 -7.51
CA LEU A 210 6.69 -10.62 -6.49
C LEU A 210 6.47 -10.00 -5.11
N THR A 211 5.86 -10.78 -4.22
CA THR A 211 5.72 -10.42 -2.80
C THR A 211 6.61 -11.32 -1.96
N THR A 212 7.42 -10.74 -1.08
CA THR A 212 8.22 -11.47 -0.10
C THR A 212 7.57 -11.37 1.28
N ILE A 213 7.59 -12.47 2.02
CA ILE A 213 7.09 -12.53 3.38
C ILE A 213 8.16 -13.15 4.26
N ASP A 214 8.58 -12.45 5.29
CA ASP A 214 9.61 -12.87 6.24
C ASP A 214 9.01 -13.14 7.62
N VAL A 215 9.45 -14.19 8.31
CA VAL A 215 8.92 -14.63 9.62
C VAL A 215 10.00 -14.50 10.70
N ASN A 216 9.66 -13.81 11.79
CA ASN A 216 10.58 -13.58 12.91
C ASN A 216 9.97 -14.02 14.24
N THR A 217 10.78 -14.59 15.13
CA THR A 217 10.38 -15.00 16.49
C THR A 217 10.17 -13.82 17.46
N GLY A 218 10.69 -12.64 17.15
CA GLY A 218 10.58 -11.46 18.02
C GLY A 218 11.36 -11.64 19.34
N LYS A 219 10.86 -11.04 20.43
CA LYS A 219 11.49 -11.13 21.77
C LYS A 219 11.08 -12.39 22.55
N PHE A 220 10.25 -13.27 21.98
CA PHE A 220 9.70 -14.41 22.68
C PHE A 220 10.65 -15.60 22.60
N ILE A 221 11.40 -15.84 23.67
CA ILE A 221 12.11 -17.10 23.92
C ILE A 221 11.21 -17.87 24.90
N GLY A 222 10.47 -18.85 24.40
CA GLY A 222 9.58 -19.65 25.24
C GLY A 222 10.34 -20.40 26.34
N SER A 223 9.62 -20.95 27.32
CA SER A 223 10.20 -21.82 28.37
C SER A 223 10.51 -23.25 27.88
N THR A 224 10.13 -23.58 26.64
CA THR A 224 10.33 -24.88 25.99
C THR A 224 11.56 -24.83 25.06
N SER A 225 11.91 -25.96 24.43
CA SER A 225 13.04 -26.02 23.49
C SER A 225 12.90 -24.96 22.37
N LEU A 226 14.03 -24.43 21.93
CA LEU A 226 14.09 -23.42 20.87
C LEU A 226 13.40 -23.92 19.58
N SER A 227 13.64 -25.19 19.22
CA SER A 227 13.07 -25.84 18.05
C SER A 227 11.54 -25.88 18.06
N ASP A 228 10.93 -26.18 19.22
CA ASP A 228 9.46 -26.22 19.36
C ASP A 228 8.87 -24.81 19.24
N THR A 229 9.56 -23.81 19.77
CA THR A 229 9.15 -22.40 19.67
C THR A 229 9.18 -21.93 18.22
N ILE A 230 10.21 -22.31 17.46
CA ILE A 230 10.33 -22.02 16.02
C ILE A 230 9.20 -22.68 15.24
N LEU A 231 8.98 -23.98 15.42
CA LEU A 231 7.91 -24.71 14.75
C LEU A 231 6.55 -24.08 15.00
N ARG A 232 6.23 -23.77 16.27
CA ARG A 232 4.96 -23.13 16.64
C ARG A 232 4.79 -21.76 16.00
N THR A 233 5.86 -20.96 15.98
CA THR A 233 5.86 -19.63 15.35
C THR A 233 5.62 -19.73 13.85
N ASN A 234 6.30 -20.65 13.16
CA ASN A 234 6.12 -20.86 11.72
C ASN A 234 4.72 -21.39 11.37
N GLN A 235 4.15 -22.30 12.17
CA GLN A 235 2.77 -22.77 11.96
C GLN A 235 1.74 -21.65 12.18
N GLU A 236 1.95 -20.79 13.17
CA GLU A 236 1.12 -19.61 13.39
C GLU A 236 1.24 -18.62 12.23
N ALA A 237 2.47 -18.35 11.79
CA ALA A 237 2.77 -17.51 10.65
C ALA A 237 2.09 -18.04 9.38
N ALA A 238 2.13 -19.36 9.12
CA ALA A 238 1.44 -19.96 7.97
C ALA A 238 -0.08 -19.65 7.96
N GLY A 239 -0.72 -19.72 9.14
CA GLY A 239 -2.12 -19.34 9.30
C GLY A 239 -2.39 -17.86 9.04
N GLU A 240 -1.53 -16.99 9.58
CA GLU A 240 -1.64 -15.53 9.43
C GLU A 240 -1.33 -15.07 8.00
N ILE A 241 -0.32 -15.65 7.36
CA ILE A 241 0.02 -15.39 5.95
C ILE A 241 -1.19 -15.68 5.06
N ALA A 242 -1.80 -16.86 5.19
CA ALA A 242 -2.98 -17.19 4.41
C ALA A 242 -4.15 -16.21 4.67
N ARG A 243 -4.27 -15.67 5.89
CA ARG A 243 -5.24 -14.62 6.22
C ARG A 243 -4.91 -13.30 5.52
N GLN A 244 -3.65 -12.83 5.61
CA GLN A 244 -3.18 -11.59 5.01
C GLN A 244 -3.28 -11.61 3.48
N LEU A 245 -2.94 -12.72 2.83
CA LEU A 245 -3.08 -12.87 1.39
C LEU A 245 -4.52 -12.64 0.91
N ARG A 246 -5.52 -13.09 1.70
CA ARG A 246 -6.94 -12.88 1.39
C ARG A 246 -7.38 -11.45 1.68
N LEU A 247 -7.05 -10.92 2.85
CA LEU A 247 -7.51 -9.61 3.29
C LEU A 247 -6.87 -8.46 2.50
N ARG A 248 -5.61 -8.61 2.10
CA ARG A 248 -4.88 -7.63 1.27
C ARG A 248 -5.04 -7.85 -0.24
N ASP A 249 -5.75 -8.91 -0.62
CA ASP A 249 -5.86 -9.45 -1.99
C ASP A 249 -4.52 -9.60 -2.74
N ILE A 250 -3.47 -10.06 -2.05
CA ILE A 250 -2.13 -10.24 -2.62
C ILE A 250 -2.16 -11.39 -3.63
N GLY A 251 -1.68 -11.15 -4.84
CA GLY A 251 -1.62 -12.17 -5.89
C GLY A 251 -0.39 -12.03 -6.77
N GLY A 252 -0.08 -13.08 -7.54
CA GLY A 252 1.16 -13.22 -8.28
C GLY A 252 2.07 -14.27 -7.64
N ILE A 253 3.38 -14.06 -7.79
CA ILE A 253 4.41 -14.88 -7.16
C ILE A 253 4.60 -14.38 -5.74
N ILE A 254 4.59 -15.31 -4.78
CA ILE A 254 4.78 -15.03 -3.37
C ILE A 254 5.89 -15.95 -2.88
N ILE A 255 6.89 -15.38 -2.22
CA ILE A 255 8.01 -16.07 -1.61
C ILE A 255 7.89 -15.89 -0.10
N ILE A 256 7.94 -16.99 0.64
CA ILE A 256 7.82 -16.98 2.10
C ILE A 256 9.11 -17.54 2.70
N ASP A 257 9.76 -16.73 3.51
CA ASP A 257 10.94 -17.06 4.29
C ASP A 257 10.51 -17.41 5.72
N PHE A 258 10.40 -18.71 5.99
CA PHE A 258 10.11 -19.21 7.34
C PHE A 258 11.42 -19.35 8.11
N ILE A 259 11.35 -19.23 9.44
CA ILE A 259 12.51 -19.42 10.31
C ILE A 259 13.09 -20.81 10.08
N ASP A 260 14.41 -20.91 9.95
CA ASP A 260 15.12 -22.15 9.68
C ASP A 260 14.76 -23.27 10.66
N MET A 261 14.50 -24.45 10.11
CA MET A 261 14.20 -25.67 10.86
C MET A 261 15.12 -26.79 10.39
N ALA A 262 15.83 -27.43 11.32
CA ALA A 262 16.72 -28.55 11.01
C ALA A 262 15.95 -29.80 10.55
N SER A 263 14.82 -30.08 11.21
CA SER A 263 13.98 -31.25 10.97
C SER A 263 13.17 -31.13 9.68
N ALA A 264 13.32 -32.11 8.78
CA ALA A 264 12.48 -32.21 7.58
C ALA A 264 11.00 -32.44 7.92
N ARG A 265 10.72 -33.11 9.04
CA ARG A 265 9.36 -33.33 9.54
C ARG A 265 8.69 -32.00 9.90
N ASP A 266 9.44 -31.09 10.53
CA ASP A 266 8.93 -29.79 10.97
C ASP A 266 8.68 -28.87 9.78
N ARG A 267 9.60 -28.85 8.80
CA ARG A 267 9.40 -28.18 7.50
C ARG A 267 8.11 -28.64 6.82
N ASN A 268 7.90 -29.95 6.70
CA ASN A 268 6.68 -30.52 6.11
C ASN A 268 5.42 -30.17 6.91
N SER A 269 5.52 -30.11 8.24
CA SER A 269 4.42 -29.71 9.12
C SER A 269 3.97 -28.27 8.84
N VAL A 270 4.91 -27.34 8.63
CA VAL A 270 4.62 -25.94 8.28
C VAL A 270 4.00 -25.83 6.89
N VAL A 271 4.52 -26.55 5.89
CA VAL A 271 3.92 -26.61 4.54
C VAL A 271 2.46 -27.09 4.60
N ASN A 272 2.19 -28.15 5.36
CA ASN A 272 0.85 -28.68 5.54
C ASN A 272 -0.08 -27.69 6.25
N ALA A 273 0.44 -26.95 7.25
CA ALA A 273 -0.31 -25.90 7.93
C ALA A 273 -0.69 -24.77 6.95
N LEU A 274 0.25 -24.36 6.09
CA LEU A 274 0.01 -23.37 5.04
C LEU A 274 -1.03 -23.85 4.03
N ASP A 275 -0.90 -25.07 3.49
CA ASP A 275 -1.86 -25.64 2.53
C ASP A 275 -3.28 -25.68 3.13
N LYS A 276 -3.41 -26.19 4.36
CA LYS A 276 -4.68 -26.23 5.10
C LYS A 276 -5.29 -24.83 5.28
N ALA A 277 -4.46 -23.82 5.57
CA ALA A 277 -4.92 -22.45 5.74
C ALA A 277 -5.35 -21.81 4.41
N LEU A 278 -4.68 -22.14 3.30
CA LEU A 278 -5.00 -21.67 1.95
C LEU A 278 -6.25 -22.34 1.37
N LYS A 279 -6.66 -23.53 1.81
CA LYS A 279 -7.93 -24.16 1.38
C LYS A 279 -9.16 -23.27 1.64
N LYS A 280 -9.11 -22.37 2.62
CA LYS A 280 -10.16 -21.37 2.92
C LYS A 280 -10.22 -20.24 1.88
N ASP A 281 -9.20 -20.12 1.02
CA ASP A 281 -9.16 -19.12 -0.03
C ASP A 281 -10.03 -19.54 -1.22
N ARG A 282 -10.82 -18.60 -1.71
CA ARG A 282 -11.64 -18.78 -2.91
C ARG A 282 -10.80 -18.69 -4.16
N THR A 283 -9.77 -17.86 -4.12
CA THR A 283 -8.81 -17.65 -5.20
C THR A 283 -7.92 -18.89 -5.35
N ARG A 284 -7.58 -19.22 -6.60
CA ARG A 284 -6.71 -20.37 -6.88
C ARG A 284 -5.30 -20.08 -6.38
N THR A 285 -4.82 -20.96 -5.52
CA THR A 285 -3.44 -20.98 -5.00
C THR A 285 -2.72 -22.24 -5.50
N LYS A 286 -1.40 -22.17 -5.56
CA LYS A 286 -0.53 -23.32 -5.80
C LYS A 286 0.75 -23.11 -5.01
N ILE A 287 1.02 -23.96 -4.04
CA ILE A 287 2.33 -24.05 -3.40
C ILE A 287 3.23 -24.88 -4.34
N SER A 288 4.43 -24.39 -4.62
CA SER A 288 5.47 -25.11 -5.37
C SER A 288 6.29 -25.95 -4.37
N ASN A 289 7.60 -26.07 -4.56
CA ASN A 289 8.48 -26.76 -3.64
C ASN A 289 9.16 -25.77 -2.68
N ILE A 290 9.75 -26.29 -1.62
CA ILE A 290 10.75 -25.56 -0.84
C ILE A 290 11.98 -25.43 -1.72
N SER A 291 12.46 -24.20 -1.92
CA SER A 291 13.68 -23.91 -2.67
C SER A 291 14.91 -24.50 -1.96
N PRO A 292 16.05 -24.66 -2.65
CA PRO A 292 17.31 -25.05 -2.01
C PRO A 292 17.74 -24.09 -0.88
N LEU A 293 17.25 -22.85 -0.90
CA LEU A 293 17.50 -21.82 0.10
C LEU A 293 16.52 -21.87 1.29
N GLY A 294 15.64 -22.87 1.37
CA GLY A 294 14.67 -22.99 2.46
C GLY A 294 13.37 -22.18 2.27
N LEU A 295 13.31 -21.33 1.24
CA LEU A 295 12.14 -20.50 0.93
C LEU A 295 10.98 -21.32 0.37
N ILE A 296 9.74 -20.96 0.74
CA ILE A 296 8.52 -21.51 0.13
C ILE A 296 8.05 -20.61 -1.00
N GLU A 297 7.98 -21.17 -2.20
CA GLU A 297 7.44 -20.49 -3.38
C GLU A 297 5.97 -20.85 -3.58
N MET A 298 5.13 -19.86 -3.82
CA MET A 298 3.74 -20.10 -4.19
C MET A 298 3.21 -19.09 -5.20
N THR A 299 2.11 -19.44 -5.84
CA THR A 299 1.36 -18.52 -6.70
C THR A 299 -0.08 -18.41 -6.20
N ARG A 300 -0.60 -17.18 -6.20
CA ARG A 300 -2.02 -16.89 -5.97
C ARG A 300 -2.56 -16.11 -7.17
N LYS A 301 -3.67 -16.57 -7.76
CA LYS A 301 -4.27 -15.89 -8.92
C LYS A 301 -4.61 -14.43 -8.56
N ARG A 302 -4.20 -13.47 -9.38
CA ARG A 302 -4.62 -12.06 -9.21
C ARG A 302 -6.11 -11.89 -9.57
N THR A 303 -6.88 -11.32 -8.65
CA THR A 303 -8.32 -11.06 -8.78
C THR A 303 -8.65 -9.59 -9.03
N GLY A 304 -7.83 -8.67 -8.53
CA GLY A 304 -7.97 -7.24 -8.74
C GLY A 304 -6.75 -6.47 -8.24
N ALA A 305 -6.99 -5.22 -7.86
CA ALA A 305 -6.02 -4.40 -7.14
C ALA A 305 -5.91 -4.87 -5.67
N THR A 306 -4.73 -4.76 -5.08
CA THR A 306 -4.52 -5.03 -3.65
C THR A 306 -5.18 -3.93 -2.80
N ILE A 307 -5.39 -4.18 -1.51
CA ILE A 307 -5.93 -3.14 -0.61
C ILE A 307 -5.04 -1.89 -0.63
N SER A 308 -3.71 -2.08 -0.62
CA SER A 308 -2.73 -1.00 -0.66
C SER A 308 -2.80 -0.20 -1.96
N GLU A 309 -3.05 -0.84 -3.10
CA GLU A 309 -3.23 -0.14 -4.39
C GLU A 309 -4.56 0.65 -4.45
N ILE A 310 -5.56 0.27 -3.64
CA ILE A 310 -6.87 0.95 -3.61
C ILE A 310 -6.85 2.17 -2.68
N VAL A 311 -6.18 2.08 -1.53
CA VAL A 311 -6.22 3.12 -0.49
C VAL A 311 -5.00 4.02 -0.45
N ASN A 312 -3.88 3.63 -1.06
CA ASN A 312 -2.66 4.42 -1.07
C ASN A 312 -2.30 4.89 -2.48
N GLU A 313 -1.62 6.02 -2.56
CA GLU A 313 -0.94 6.48 -3.76
C GLU A 313 0.58 6.28 -3.62
N ALA A 314 1.28 6.24 -4.76
CA ALA A 314 2.74 6.20 -4.74
C ALA A 314 3.29 7.48 -4.11
N CYS A 315 4.31 7.35 -3.25
CA CYS A 315 4.94 8.50 -2.62
C CYS A 315 5.44 9.47 -3.71
N PRO A 316 5.04 10.75 -3.70
CA PRO A 316 5.42 11.69 -4.75
C PRO A 316 6.91 12.03 -4.74
N TYR A 317 7.61 11.73 -3.65
CA TYR A 317 9.04 11.98 -3.49
C TYR A 317 9.88 10.82 -4.00
N CYS A 318 9.71 9.65 -3.38
CA CYS A 318 10.56 8.50 -3.66
C CYS A 318 9.93 7.48 -4.60
N GLN A 319 8.70 7.74 -5.08
CA GLN A 319 7.93 6.86 -5.98
C GLN A 319 7.83 5.41 -5.50
N GLY A 320 7.81 5.22 -4.18
CA GLY A 320 7.72 3.91 -3.54
C GLY A 320 9.05 3.29 -3.11
N LEU A 321 10.20 3.97 -3.31
CA LEU A 321 11.51 3.47 -2.84
C LEU A 321 11.61 3.42 -1.30
N GLY A 322 10.83 4.24 -0.59
CA GLY A 322 10.87 4.33 0.88
C GLY A 322 12.17 4.92 1.45
N GLN A 323 12.99 5.54 0.61
CA GLN A 323 14.26 6.17 0.97
C GLN A 323 14.43 7.48 0.20
N ILE A 324 15.19 8.40 0.77
CA ILE A 324 15.63 9.66 0.17
C ILE A 324 17.14 9.78 0.37
N LEU A 325 17.82 10.55 -0.48
CA LEU A 325 19.22 10.90 -0.35
C LEU A 325 19.48 11.57 1.00
N SER A 326 20.57 11.19 1.63
CA SER A 326 21.00 11.81 2.89
C SER A 326 21.40 13.27 2.65
N PRO A 327 21.28 14.15 3.67
CA PRO A 327 21.67 15.56 3.53
C PRO A 327 23.11 15.74 3.05
N ALA A 328 24.02 14.85 3.48
CA ALA A 328 25.41 14.82 3.03
C ALA A 328 25.56 14.49 1.53
N SER A 329 24.76 13.56 1.01
CA SER A 329 24.77 13.24 -0.42
C SER A 329 24.24 14.42 -1.25
N VAL A 330 23.18 15.07 -0.78
CA VAL A 330 22.59 16.24 -1.45
C VAL A 330 23.57 17.42 -1.42
N SER A 331 24.30 17.65 -0.31
CA SER A 331 25.30 18.72 -0.24
C SER A 331 26.44 18.50 -1.25
N ILE A 332 26.90 17.26 -1.42
CA ILE A 332 27.92 16.93 -2.44
C ILE A 332 27.38 17.18 -3.86
N GLN A 333 26.11 16.86 -4.12
CA GLN A 333 25.48 17.15 -5.42
C GLN A 333 25.38 18.65 -5.68
N ALA A 334 24.92 19.42 -4.69
CA ALA A 334 24.82 20.88 -4.79
C ALA A 334 26.21 21.52 -5.00
N GLU A 335 27.25 21.05 -4.33
CA GLU A 335 28.62 21.52 -4.55
C GLU A 335 29.12 21.23 -5.97
N ARG A 336 28.86 20.02 -6.49
CA ARG A 336 29.25 19.66 -7.87
C ARG A 336 28.53 20.52 -8.89
N GLU A 337 27.24 20.78 -8.68
CA GLU A 337 26.46 21.65 -9.55
C GLU A 337 26.94 23.10 -9.48
N LEU A 338 27.24 23.60 -8.29
CA LEU A 338 27.83 24.93 -8.10
C LEU A 338 29.16 25.07 -8.85
N ARG A 339 30.04 24.05 -8.78
CA ARG A 339 31.31 24.04 -9.54
C ARG A 339 31.07 24.03 -11.06
N ARG A 340 30.05 23.31 -11.52
CA ARG A 340 29.67 23.26 -12.94
C ARG A 340 29.19 24.63 -13.42
N LEU A 341 28.25 25.24 -12.70
CA LEU A 341 27.72 26.57 -13.01
C LEU A 341 28.82 27.64 -12.97
N ALA A 342 29.71 27.61 -11.97
CA ALA A 342 30.84 28.53 -11.88
C ALA A 342 31.85 28.41 -13.04
N ALA A 343 31.83 27.32 -13.81
CA ALA A 343 32.60 27.18 -15.03
C ALA A 343 31.85 27.64 -16.30
N GLU A 344 30.52 27.76 -16.23
CA GLU A 344 29.65 28.15 -17.35
C GLU A 344 29.30 29.65 -17.34
N VAL A 345 29.24 30.28 -16.17
CA VAL A 345 28.90 31.70 -16.01
C VAL A 345 30.04 32.50 -15.38
N ASP A 346 30.15 33.77 -15.77
CA ASP A 346 31.18 34.69 -15.28
C ASP A 346 30.79 35.48 -14.01
N ASP A 347 29.58 35.26 -13.49
CA ASP A 347 29.07 35.91 -12.29
C ASP A 347 30.01 35.77 -11.08
N GLU A 348 30.05 36.81 -10.27
CA GLU A 348 31.00 36.93 -9.15
C GLU A 348 30.53 36.18 -7.88
N ALA A 349 29.22 35.95 -7.76
CA ALA A 349 28.61 35.36 -6.59
C ALA A 349 27.49 34.36 -6.93
N PHE A 350 27.28 33.41 -6.02
CA PHE A 350 26.23 32.41 -6.09
C PHE A 350 25.41 32.37 -4.81
N LEU A 351 24.08 32.43 -4.94
CA LEU A 351 23.13 32.15 -3.88
C LEU A 351 22.68 30.69 -3.96
N VAL A 352 22.93 29.93 -2.91
CA VAL A 352 22.55 28.54 -2.78
C VAL A 352 21.45 28.41 -1.72
N THR A 353 20.24 28.12 -2.15
CA THR A 353 19.09 27.91 -1.25
C THR A 353 18.79 26.42 -1.11
N VAL A 354 18.79 25.92 0.13
CA VAL A 354 18.67 24.49 0.45
C VAL A 354 17.87 24.25 1.72
N HIS A 355 17.46 23.01 1.98
CA HIS A 355 16.91 22.64 3.29
C HIS A 355 17.95 22.85 4.43
N PRO A 356 17.54 23.28 5.65
CA PRO A 356 18.47 23.53 6.76
C PRO A 356 19.43 22.39 7.07
N GLU A 357 18.98 21.14 6.95
CA GLU A 357 19.85 19.97 7.17
C GLU A 357 20.97 19.87 6.13
N VAL A 358 20.70 20.19 4.85
CA VAL A 358 21.71 20.20 3.79
C VAL A 358 22.63 21.41 3.94
N ALA A 359 22.08 22.56 4.32
CA ALA A 359 22.83 23.79 4.57
C ALA A 359 23.94 23.57 5.61
N ALA A 360 23.64 22.83 6.69
CA ALA A 360 24.62 22.51 7.72
C ALA A 360 25.85 21.76 7.16
N TYR A 361 25.66 20.87 6.18
CA TYR A 361 26.77 20.18 5.49
C TYR A 361 27.52 21.08 4.51
N LEU A 362 26.82 21.92 3.74
CA LEU A 362 27.47 22.86 2.81
C LEU A 362 28.29 23.92 3.55
N ILE A 363 27.83 24.36 4.73
CA ILE A 363 28.53 25.35 5.54
C ILE A 363 29.66 24.69 6.35
N GLY A 364 29.38 23.53 6.96
CA GLY A 364 30.31 22.81 7.81
C GLY A 364 30.53 23.45 9.19
N GLY A 365 31.35 22.79 10.01
CA GLY A 365 31.70 23.28 11.35
C GLY A 365 32.42 24.62 11.30
N GLY A 366 31.81 25.68 11.84
CA GLY A 366 32.38 27.02 11.86
C GLY A 366 32.58 27.67 10.48
N GLY A 367 31.95 27.14 9.42
CA GLY A 367 32.07 27.66 8.04
C GLY A 367 33.21 27.07 7.21
N GLN A 368 33.95 26.09 7.73
CA GLN A 368 35.13 25.55 7.03
C GLN A 368 34.82 24.99 5.64
N THR A 369 33.69 24.30 5.48
CA THR A 369 33.32 23.67 4.20
C THR A 369 32.96 24.71 3.16
N VAL A 370 32.16 25.74 3.50
CA VAL A 370 31.84 26.81 2.54
C VAL A 370 33.09 27.62 2.17
N ASP A 371 34.01 27.85 3.12
CA ASP A 371 35.27 28.53 2.82
C ASP A 371 36.14 27.73 1.82
N GLU A 372 36.15 26.40 1.93
CA GLU A 372 36.83 25.53 0.97
C GLU A 372 36.15 25.55 -0.40
N ILE A 373 34.82 25.53 -0.44
CA ILE A 373 34.04 25.65 -1.68
C ILE A 373 34.37 26.97 -2.38
N GLU A 374 34.29 28.11 -1.67
CA GLU A 374 34.61 29.45 -2.20
C GLU A 374 36.04 29.51 -2.76
N LYS A 375 37.03 28.97 -2.03
CA LYS A 375 38.43 28.93 -2.49
C LYS A 375 38.60 28.13 -3.78
N ASN A 376 37.89 27.01 -3.89
CA ASN A 376 37.97 26.14 -5.06
C ASN A 376 37.33 26.75 -6.30
N ILE A 377 36.18 27.40 -6.16
CA ILE A 377 35.48 28.03 -7.29
C ILE A 377 35.97 29.47 -7.57
N ARG A 378 36.67 30.10 -6.64
CA ARG A 378 37.15 31.50 -6.70
C ARG A 378 36.04 32.53 -6.90
N ARG A 379 34.86 32.25 -6.35
CA ARG A 379 33.64 33.08 -6.39
C ARG A 379 33.02 33.12 -5.00
N ALA A 380 32.23 34.15 -4.70
CA ALA A 380 31.54 34.27 -3.42
C ALA A 380 30.33 33.32 -3.35
N VAL A 381 30.10 32.71 -2.19
CA VAL A 381 28.99 31.76 -1.99
C VAL A 381 28.15 32.14 -0.78
N TYR A 382 26.85 32.29 -1.01
CA TYR A 382 25.85 32.62 -0.01
C TYR A 382 24.92 31.42 0.16
N ILE A 383 25.00 30.71 1.27
CA ILE A 383 24.13 29.58 1.58
C ILE A 383 22.97 30.05 2.46
N ARG A 384 21.74 29.81 2.03
CA ARG A 384 20.53 30.12 2.79
C ARG A 384 19.68 28.86 2.97
N ALA A 385 19.16 28.71 4.17
CA ALA A 385 18.28 27.62 4.53
C ALA A 385 16.82 28.01 4.34
N ASN A 386 16.05 27.14 3.69
CA ASN A 386 14.61 27.28 3.52
C ASN A 386 13.93 25.95 3.87
N SER A 387 13.19 25.92 4.98
CA SER A 387 12.48 24.73 5.46
C SER A 387 11.32 24.29 4.56
N ASN A 388 10.90 25.13 3.60
CA ASN A 388 9.85 24.80 2.65
C ASN A 388 10.37 24.05 1.40
N ILE A 389 11.70 23.99 1.22
CA ILE A 389 12.31 23.24 0.12
C ILE A 389 12.49 21.78 0.55
N HIS A 390 12.12 20.85 -0.32
CA HIS A 390 12.35 19.43 -0.10
C HIS A 390 13.85 19.14 0.09
N ILE A 391 14.20 18.23 1.00
CA ILE A 391 15.59 17.99 1.40
C ILE A 391 16.52 17.56 0.26
N GLU A 392 15.98 16.95 -0.79
CA GLU A 392 16.74 16.53 -1.99
C GLU A 392 16.79 17.61 -3.09
N LYS A 393 16.15 18.76 -2.88
CA LYS A 393 16.13 19.87 -3.83
C LYS A 393 17.01 21.00 -3.34
N TYR A 394 17.57 21.73 -4.30
CA TYR A 394 18.40 22.90 -4.07
C TYR A 394 18.25 23.85 -5.25
N GLU A 395 18.42 25.14 -4.98
CA GLU A 395 18.39 26.21 -5.98
C GLU A 395 19.73 26.94 -5.93
N ILE A 396 20.35 27.15 -7.09
CA ILE A 396 21.62 27.86 -7.23
C ILE A 396 21.40 29.00 -8.23
N ILE A 397 21.54 30.23 -7.77
CA ILE A 397 21.30 31.43 -8.55
C ILE A 397 22.62 32.21 -8.65
N PRO A 398 23.20 32.36 -9.85
CA PRO A 398 24.34 33.26 -10.06
C PRO A 398 23.88 34.72 -10.02
N GLY A 399 24.77 35.64 -9.67
CA GLY A 399 24.50 37.06 -9.81
C GLY A 399 25.67 37.96 -9.41
N ASP A 400 25.40 39.26 -9.49
CA ASP A 400 26.33 40.30 -9.10
C ASP A 400 26.62 40.26 -7.59
N LEU A 401 27.89 40.40 -7.23
CA LEU A 401 28.35 40.32 -5.84
C LEU A 401 27.69 41.39 -4.96
N GLN A 402 27.61 42.65 -5.43
CA GLN A 402 27.10 43.76 -4.64
C GLN A 402 25.59 43.63 -4.42
N GLU A 403 24.87 43.17 -5.45
CA GLU A 403 23.43 42.94 -5.35
C GLU A 403 23.10 41.82 -4.36
N ILE A 404 23.76 40.66 -4.50
CA ILE A 404 23.55 39.53 -3.59
C ILE A 404 23.97 39.90 -2.17
N GLU A 405 25.12 40.57 -1.99
CA GLU A 405 25.61 40.95 -0.66
C GLU A 405 24.63 41.89 0.06
N ARG A 406 24.07 42.87 -0.66
CA ARG A 406 23.08 43.82 -0.11
C ARG A 406 21.79 43.15 0.32
N GLN A 407 21.33 42.14 -0.43
CA GLN A 407 20.08 41.44 -0.13
C GLN A 407 20.26 40.36 0.92
N MET A 408 21.42 39.70 0.96
CA MET A 408 21.58 38.45 1.68
C MET A 408 22.28 38.59 3.03
N LEU A 409 23.02 39.66 3.33
CA LEU A 409 23.61 39.88 4.65
C LEU A 409 22.55 40.41 5.64
N PRO A 410 21.97 39.58 6.53
CA PRO A 410 20.79 39.99 7.29
C PRO A 410 21.14 40.72 8.58
N TYR A 411 22.39 40.60 9.05
CA TYR A 411 22.78 41.00 10.40
C TYR A 411 24.07 41.80 10.45
N LYS A 412 24.18 42.66 11.46
CA LYS A 412 25.36 43.47 11.77
C LYS A 412 26.07 42.97 13.02
N ARG A 413 27.36 43.26 13.12
CA ARG A 413 28.14 43.00 14.34
C ARG A 413 27.49 43.69 15.54
N GLN A 414 27.50 43.02 16.69
CA GLN A 414 26.84 43.42 17.95
C GLN A 414 25.30 43.42 17.94
N GLN A 415 24.64 43.15 16.81
CA GLN A 415 23.19 43.01 16.77
C GLN A 415 22.74 41.84 17.65
N ILE A 416 21.65 42.05 18.38
CA ILE A 416 20.98 41.00 19.14
C ILE A 416 19.84 40.47 18.29
N ILE A 417 19.84 39.17 18.06
CA ILE A 417 18.82 38.48 17.26
C ILE A 417 18.21 37.34 18.05
N GLU A 418 17.02 36.92 17.64
CA GLU A 418 16.41 35.69 18.09
C GLU A 418 16.74 34.57 17.11
N CYS A 419 17.16 33.42 17.63
CA CYS A 419 17.51 32.28 16.80
C CYS A 419 17.11 30.97 17.49
N ASP A 420 16.84 29.95 16.68
CA ASP A 420 16.48 28.62 17.14
C ASP A 420 17.74 27.75 17.16
N VAL A 421 18.15 27.32 18.35
CA VAL A 421 19.38 26.55 18.53
C VAL A 421 19.13 25.10 18.16
N VAL A 422 19.91 24.58 17.22
CA VAL A 422 19.75 23.23 16.66
C VAL A 422 21.00 22.40 16.83
N ARG A 423 20.82 21.09 16.84
CA ARG A 423 21.93 20.15 16.76
C ARG A 423 22.27 19.91 15.29
N THR A 424 23.54 20.05 14.93
CA THR A 424 24.06 19.61 13.63
C THR A 424 25.11 18.52 13.81
N PRO A 425 25.43 17.74 12.76
CA PRO A 425 26.50 16.75 12.80
C PRO A 425 27.88 17.31 13.16
N PHE A 426 28.10 18.62 12.99
CA PHE A 426 29.39 19.29 13.19
C PHE A 426 29.52 20.02 14.54
N ASN A 427 28.48 20.00 15.38
CA ASN A 427 28.53 20.67 16.67
C ASN A 427 29.56 20.00 17.60
N VAL A 428 30.49 20.80 18.16
CA VAL A 428 31.38 20.39 19.25
C VAL A 428 31.08 21.25 20.47
N LEU A 429 30.65 20.63 21.58
CA LEU A 429 30.35 21.36 22.82
C LEU A 429 31.58 22.17 23.28
N PRO A 430 31.41 23.41 23.78
CA PRO A 430 30.14 24.06 24.15
C PRO A 430 29.40 24.76 22.99
N ARG A 431 29.89 24.65 21.74
CA ARG A 431 29.31 25.32 20.58
C ARG A 431 28.06 24.61 20.06
N SER A 432 27.20 25.36 19.38
CA SER A 432 26.04 24.83 18.66
C SER A 432 25.63 25.74 17.51
N ALA A 433 25.11 25.19 16.42
CA ALA A 433 24.46 25.99 15.40
C ALA A 433 23.09 26.52 15.86
N ALA A 434 22.65 27.60 15.24
CA ALA A 434 21.29 28.12 15.31
C ALA A 434 20.87 28.70 13.96
N TRP A 435 19.56 28.73 13.71
CA TRP A 435 18.97 29.34 12.52
C TRP A 435 18.23 30.63 12.89
N ALA A 436 18.41 31.67 12.09
CA ALA A 436 17.59 32.87 12.10
C ALA A 436 17.37 33.36 10.67
N ASP A 437 16.11 33.39 10.22
CA ASP A 437 15.72 33.82 8.87
C ASP A 437 16.53 33.13 7.75
N GLY A 438 16.71 31.82 7.86
CA GLY A 438 17.47 31.01 6.89
C GLY A 438 18.99 31.21 6.94
N TYR A 439 19.50 31.98 7.90
CA TYR A 439 20.92 32.28 8.05
C TYR A 439 21.51 31.53 9.26
N MET A 440 22.67 30.88 9.08
CA MET A 440 23.27 30.05 10.12
C MET A 440 24.12 30.89 11.09
N ILE A 441 24.00 30.60 12.38
CA ILE A 441 24.79 31.23 13.44
C ILE A 441 25.49 30.12 14.23
N ASP A 442 26.82 30.16 14.27
CA ASP A 442 27.62 29.34 15.18
C ASP A 442 27.68 30.02 16.55
N LEU A 443 27.01 29.43 17.54
CA LEU A 443 26.92 29.94 18.89
C LEU A 443 28.01 29.32 19.76
N VAL A 444 28.97 30.14 20.21
CA VAL A 444 30.14 29.69 20.98
C VAL A 444 29.75 28.97 22.29
N ASN A 445 28.65 29.38 22.91
CA ASN A 445 28.11 28.83 24.16
C ASN A 445 26.68 28.25 24.00
N GLY A 446 26.30 27.90 22.77
CA GLY A 446 24.95 27.47 22.42
C GLY A 446 24.56 26.05 22.86
N GLY A 447 25.53 25.19 23.16
CA GLY A 447 25.30 23.75 23.38
C GLY A 447 24.26 23.41 24.45
N LYS A 448 24.19 24.20 25.53
CA LYS A 448 23.19 24.03 26.61
C LYS A 448 21.77 24.48 26.25
N TYR A 449 21.58 25.06 25.06
CA TYR A 449 20.31 25.61 24.58
C TYR A 449 19.74 24.87 23.37
N ILE A 450 20.32 23.72 22.95
CA ILE A 450 19.79 22.92 21.84
C ILE A 450 18.29 22.65 22.04
N GLY A 451 17.49 22.89 21.00
CA GLY A 451 16.03 22.78 21.02
C GLY A 451 15.30 23.98 21.63
N LYS A 452 16.01 25.07 21.95
CA LYS A 452 15.43 26.28 22.52
C LYS A 452 15.65 27.49 21.62
N ARG A 453 14.70 28.41 21.66
CA ARG A 453 14.84 29.75 21.07
C ARG A 453 15.55 30.69 22.03
N VAL A 454 16.59 31.38 21.55
CA VAL A 454 17.46 32.22 22.37
C VAL A 454 17.71 33.59 21.76
N LYS A 455 18.11 34.54 22.59
CA LYS A 455 18.70 35.81 22.15
C LYS A 455 20.21 35.65 22.07
N ALA A 456 20.77 35.88 20.89
CA ALA A 456 22.20 35.81 20.64
C ALA A 456 22.74 37.17 20.18
N ARG A 457 23.93 37.54 20.66
CA ARG A 457 24.69 38.70 20.17
C ARG A 457 25.63 38.22 19.06
N ILE A 458 25.53 38.82 17.89
CA ILE A 458 26.43 38.54 16.77
C ILE A 458 27.82 39.14 17.06
N THR A 459 28.86 38.31 16.99
CA THR A 459 30.27 38.71 17.20
C THR A 459 31.03 38.88 15.90
N LYS A 460 30.71 38.06 14.88
CA LYS A 460 31.29 38.09 13.54
C LYS A 460 30.21 37.77 12.50
N VAL A 461 30.26 38.40 11.33
CA VAL A 461 29.36 38.14 10.21
C VAL A 461 30.20 37.66 9.03
N GLY A 462 29.85 36.51 8.46
CA GLY A 462 30.35 36.02 7.18
C GLY A 462 29.27 36.07 6.11
N ARG A 463 29.50 35.44 4.94
CA ARG A 463 28.49 35.39 3.87
C ARG A 463 27.39 34.35 4.13
N SER A 464 27.79 33.19 4.66
CA SER A 464 26.92 32.03 4.86
C SER A 464 26.71 31.66 6.33
N ILE A 465 27.58 32.17 7.21
CA ILE A 465 27.57 31.88 8.64
C ILE A 465 28.01 33.10 9.45
N ALA A 466 27.35 33.36 10.58
CA ALA A 466 27.81 34.30 11.59
C ALA A 466 28.30 33.56 12.82
N GLU A 467 29.15 34.19 13.62
CA GLU A 467 29.44 33.75 14.96
C GLU A 467 28.66 34.60 15.96
N GLY A 468 28.19 33.98 17.04
CA GLY A 468 27.49 34.69 18.11
C GLY A 468 27.63 34.05 19.47
N VAL A 469 27.16 34.77 20.49
CA VAL A 469 27.13 34.32 21.88
C VAL A 469 25.72 34.45 22.41
N VAL A 470 25.20 33.38 23.00
CA VAL A 470 23.90 33.38 23.67
C VAL A 470 23.95 34.28 24.89
N ILE A 471 23.02 35.25 24.94
CA ILE A 471 22.86 36.22 26.02
C ILE A 471 21.80 35.72 27.01
N GLY A 472 20.80 34.99 26.53
CA GLY A 472 19.74 34.42 27.36
C GLY A 472 18.62 33.81 26.53
N PRO A 473 17.67 33.08 27.17
CA PRO A 473 16.51 32.55 26.49
C PRO A 473 15.55 33.67 26.06
N VAL A 474 14.76 33.43 25.00
CA VAL A 474 13.62 34.31 24.69
C VAL A 474 12.53 34.04 25.74
N LYS A 475 12.03 35.09 26.41
CA LYS A 475 10.87 34.95 27.28
C LYS A 475 9.67 34.57 26.41
N ALA A 476 9.04 33.43 26.69
CA ALA A 476 7.81 33.05 26.01
C ALA A 476 6.81 34.20 26.11
N SER A 477 6.37 34.74 24.98
CA SER A 477 5.24 35.65 24.94
C SER A 477 4.01 34.88 25.41
N ARG A 478 3.23 35.47 26.31
CA ARG A 478 1.89 34.96 26.70
C ARG A 478 0.93 35.14 25.52
N GLN A 479 1.12 34.44 24.42
CA GLN A 479 0.18 34.46 23.29
C GLN A 479 0.37 33.24 22.38
N SER A 480 0.03 32.06 22.92
CA SER A 480 -0.51 30.90 22.18
C SER A 480 -0.69 29.72 23.15
N ARG A 481 -1.60 29.86 24.11
CA ARG A 481 -2.22 28.69 24.77
C ARG A 481 -3.50 28.35 24.01
N PHE A 482 -3.36 27.82 22.81
CA PHE A 482 -4.40 27.03 22.16
C PHE A 482 -3.69 25.96 21.34
N GLY A 483 -3.88 24.70 21.71
CA GLY A 483 -3.49 23.55 20.90
C GLY A 483 -2.38 22.66 21.47
N GLU A 484 -2.35 22.37 22.77
CA GLU A 484 -1.81 21.08 23.23
C GLU A 484 -3.01 20.19 23.56
N ILE A 485 -3.38 19.34 22.61
CA ILE A 485 -4.06 18.08 22.91
C ILE A 485 -2.91 17.10 23.14
N GLU A 486 -2.71 16.73 24.41
CA GLU A 486 -1.78 15.67 24.80
C GLU A 486 -2.20 14.31 24.21
N PRO A 487 -1.22 13.41 23.95
CA PRO A 487 -1.42 12.13 23.25
C PRO A 487 -2.24 11.08 24.01
#